data_AF-A0A9P8UPF2-F1
#
_entry.id   AF-A0A9P8UPF2-F1
#
_cell.length_a   1.000
_cell.length_b   1.000
_cell.length_c   1.000
_cell.angle_alpha   90.00
_cell.angle_beta   90.00
_cell.angle_gamma   90.00
#
_symmetry.space_group_name_H-M   'P 1'
#
loop_
_entity.id
_entity.type
_entity.pdbx_description
1 polymer ?
#
loop_
_entity_poly.entity_id
_entity_poly.type
_entity_poly.pdbx_seq_one_letter_code
_entity_poly.pdbx_strand_id
1 'polypeptide(L)' 'PLGMKPRVMETFWEEEGSVCFHVEARGICVARRKDNNMINGTKLLNVAGMTRGRRDGMLKSEKMRQVVKAGPSWLKGIW' A
#
# COMPACT_ATOMS: atom_id res chain seq x y z
N PRO A 1 9.81 18.06 1.23
CA PRO A 1 9.89 19.51 1.55
C PRO A 1 8.49 20.13 1.57
N LEU A 2 8.24 21.10 2.45
CA LEU A 2 6.97 21.85 2.49
C LEU A 2 6.74 22.52 1.13
N GLY A 3 5.61 22.21 0.47
CA GLY A 3 5.21 22.80 -0.82
C GLY A 3 5.40 21.92 -2.06
N MET A 4 6.05 20.77 -1.96
CA MET A 4 6.15 19.85 -3.11
C MET A 4 4.88 19.00 -3.20
N LYS A 5 4.11 19.16 -4.28
CA LYS A 5 2.96 18.27 -4.55
C LYS A 5 3.47 16.82 -4.60
N PRO A 6 2.81 15.86 -3.92
CA PRO A 6 3.19 14.46 -4.02
C PRO A 6 3.19 14.02 -5.47
N ARG A 7 4.28 13.43 -5.95
CA ARG A 7 4.32 12.84 -7.29
C ARG A 7 3.53 11.54 -7.25
N VAL A 8 2.34 11.56 -7.85
CA VAL A 8 1.53 10.37 -8.05
C VAL A 8 2.01 9.69 -9.33
N MET A 9 2.24 8.39 -9.26
CA MET A 9 2.62 7.56 -10.38
C MET A 9 1.53 6.51 -10.63
N GLU A 10 1.30 6.17 -11.89
CA GLU A 10 0.39 5.12 -12.32
C GLU A 10 1.19 3.91 -12.81
N THR A 11 0.78 2.69 -12.44
CA THR A 11 1.44 1.46 -12.86
C THR A 11 0.41 0.34 -12.97
N PHE A 12 0.45 -0.42 -14.06
CA PHE A 12 -0.38 -1.62 -14.19
C PHE A 12 0.20 -2.75 -13.32
N TRP A 13 -0.64 -3.32 -12.47
CA TRP A 13 -0.33 -4.50 -11.67
C TRP A 13 -0.84 -5.73 -12.42
N GLU A 14 0.06 -6.39 -13.13
CA GLU A 14 -0.24 -7.51 -14.01
C GLU A 14 -0.88 -8.69 -13.28
N GLU A 15 -0.33 -9.11 -12.13
CA GLU A 15 -0.81 -10.30 -11.42
C GLU A 15 -2.25 -10.14 -10.89
N GLU A 16 -2.66 -8.91 -10.63
CA GLU A 16 -4.00 -8.59 -10.12
C GLU A 16 -4.90 -7.95 -11.18
N GLY A 17 -4.40 -7.77 -12.40
CA GLY A 17 -5.13 -7.19 -13.53
C GLY A 17 -5.66 -5.77 -13.29
N SER A 18 -4.98 -4.96 -12.47
CA SER A 18 -5.50 -3.64 -12.04
C SER A 18 -4.45 -2.55 -12.11
N VAL A 19 -4.88 -1.33 -12.38
CA VAL A 19 -4.02 -0.15 -12.27
C VAL A 19 -3.85 0.25 -10.81
N CYS A 20 -2.62 0.56 -10.40
CA CYS A 20 -2.29 1.15 -9.11
C CYS A 20 -1.80 2.59 -9.26
N PHE A 21 -2.30 3.47 -8.40
CA PHE A 21 -1.73 4.79 -8.16
C PHE A 21 -0.86 4.72 -6.92
N HIS A 22 0.36 5.25 -6.98
CA HIS A 22 1.28 5.21 -5.85
C HIS A 22 2.01 6.52 -5.61
N VAL A 23 2.39 6.71 -4.35
CA VAL A 23 3.16 7.85 -3.86
C VAL A 23 4.25 7.36 -2.92
N GLU A 24 5.39 8.04 -2.94
CA GLU A 24 6.44 7.82 -1.95
C GLU A 24 6.29 8.82 -0.80
N ALA A 25 6.25 8.30 0.42
CA ALA A 25 6.25 9.09 1.64
C ALA A 25 7.22 8.46 2.64
N ARG A 26 8.15 9.25 3.19
CA ARG A 26 9.14 8.79 4.18
C ARG A 26 9.91 7.54 3.72
N GLY A 27 10.29 7.48 2.44
CA GLY A 27 10.99 6.35 1.82
C GLY A 27 10.16 5.08 1.64
N ILE A 28 8.83 5.15 1.79
CA ILE A 28 7.90 4.03 1.63
C ILE A 28 6.92 4.36 0.53
N CYS A 29 6.81 3.46 -0.45
CA CYS A 29 5.80 3.54 -1.50
C CYS A 29 4.47 2.96 -1.01
N VAL A 30 3.41 3.77 -1.05
CA VAL A 30 2.03 3.37 -0.73
C VAL A 30 1.20 3.43 -2.01
N ALA A 31 0.41 2.39 -2.25
CA ALA A 31 -0.37 2.24 -3.46
C ALA A 31 -1.86 2.05 -3.17
N ARG A 32 -2.71 2.55 -4.08
CA ARG A 32 -4.16 2.37 -4.13
C ARG A 32 -4.55 1.77 -5.48
N ARG A 33 -5.42 0.77 -5.49
CA ARG A 33 -5.95 0.17 -6.71
C ARG A 33 -7.07 1.02 -7.33
N LYS A 34 -7.16 1.02 -8.67
CA LYS A 34 -8.18 1.76 -9.43
C LYS A 34 -9.53 1.03 -9.48
N ASP A 35 -9.51 -0.30 -9.53
CA ASP A 35 -10.70 -1.15 -9.69
C ASP A 35 -11.60 -1.20 -8.45
N ASN A 36 -11.01 -1.32 -7.25
CA ASN A 36 -11.77 -1.53 -6.01
C ASN A 36 -11.40 -0.55 -4.88
N ASN A 37 -10.54 0.42 -5.15
CA ASN A 37 -10.09 1.45 -4.21
C ASN A 37 -9.34 0.95 -2.97
N MET A 38 -8.95 -0.33 -2.91
CA MET A 38 -8.14 -0.86 -1.80
C MET A 38 -6.78 -0.17 -1.76
N ILE A 39 -6.26 0.03 -0.55
CA ILE A 39 -4.96 0.65 -0.28
C ILE A 39 -4.09 -0.39 0.39
N ASN A 40 -2.80 -0.47 0.05
CA ASN A 40 -1.88 -1.34 0.75
C ASN A 40 -1.70 -0.87 2.22
N GLY A 41 -2.52 -1.41 3.12
CA GLY A 41 -2.56 -1.06 4.53
C GLY A 41 -1.24 -1.37 5.25
N THR A 42 -0.49 -2.36 4.77
CA THR A 42 0.86 -2.65 5.29
C THR A 42 1.80 -1.48 5.06
N LYS A 43 1.81 -0.91 3.84
CA LYS A 43 2.68 0.23 3.52
C LYS A 43 2.21 1.51 4.20
N LEU A 44 0.90 1.75 4.23
CA LEU A 44 0.32 2.92 4.90
C LEU A 44 0.70 2.99 6.39
N LEU A 45 0.58 1.85 7.11
CA LEU A 45 0.91 1.80 8.53
C LEU A 45 2.42 1.89 8.80
N ASN A 46 3.26 1.45 7.85
CA ASN A 46 4.70 1.68 7.94
C ASN A 46 5.03 3.17 7.80
N VAL A 47 4.37 3.92 6.90
CA VAL A 47 4.53 5.39 6.79
C VAL A 47 4.16 6.08 8.11
N ALA A 48 3.11 5.59 8.77
CA ALA A 48 2.67 6.08 10.08
C ALA A 48 3.64 5.73 11.23
N GLY A 49 4.71 4.96 10.99
CA GLY A 49 5.66 4.55 12.01
C GLY A 49 5.13 3.48 12.96
N MET A 50 4.14 2.69 12.54
CA MET A 50 3.55 1.66 13.38
C MET A 50 4.53 0.50 13.62
N THR A 51 4.59 -0.02 14.84
CA THR A 51 5.39 -1.20 15.14
C THR A 51 4.83 -2.44 14.43
N ARG A 52 5.69 -3.40 14.09
CA ARG A 52 5.31 -4.63 13.39
C ARG A 52 4.13 -5.36 14.06
N GLY A 53 4.23 -5.61 15.38
CA GLY A 53 3.21 -6.35 16.11
C GLY A 53 1.84 -5.65 16.10
N ARG A 54 1.82 -4.32 16.33
CA ARG A 54 0.57 -3.55 16.32
C ARG A 54 -0.02 -3.45 14.92
N ARG A 55 0.80 -3.22 13.89
CA ARG A 55 0.39 -3.25 12.49
C ARG A 55 -0.26 -4.58 12.11
N ASP A 56 0.43 -5.68 12.40
CA ASP A 56 -0.04 -7.02 12.04
C ASP A 56 -1.35 -7.36 12.79
N GLY A 57 -1.50 -6.91 14.03
CA GLY A 57 -2.75 -7.02 14.79
C GLY A 57 -3.92 -6.29 14.10
N MET A 58 -3.75 -5.01 13.77
CA MET A 58 -4.80 -4.20 13.14
C MET A 58 -5.19 -4.75 11.75
N LEU A 59 -4.22 -5.12 10.92
CA LEU A 59 -4.51 -5.63 9.58
C LEU A 59 -5.14 -7.03 9.59
N LYS A 60 -4.81 -7.87 10.58
CA LYS A 60 -5.49 -9.17 10.77
C LYS A 60 -6.96 -9.01 11.17
N SER A 61 -7.31 -7.93 11.86
CA SER A 61 -8.71 -7.65 12.24
C SER A 61 -9.53 -6.97 11.14
N GLU A 62 -8.89 -6.46 10.07
CA GLU A 62 -9.61 -5.82 8.97
C GLU A 62 -10.51 -6.83 8.24
N LYS A 63 -11.80 -6.52 8.10
CA LYS A 63 -12.80 -7.46 7.58
C LYS A 63 -12.66 -7.67 6.09
N MET A 64 -12.44 -6.58 5.35
CA MET A 64 -12.24 -6.59 3.91
C MET A 64 -10.75 -6.44 3.63
N ARG A 65 -10.07 -7.57 3.48
CA ARG A 65 -8.62 -7.61 3.28
C ARG A 65 -8.21 -8.65 2.25
N GLN A 66 -7.14 -8.36 1.52
CA GLN A 66 -6.50 -9.29 0.60
C GLN A 66 -5.01 -9.43 0.96
N VAL A 67 -4.54 -10.68 1.10
CA VAL A 67 -3.14 -10.94 1.44
C VAL A 67 -2.34 -11.20 0.15
N VAL A 68 -1.37 -10.34 -0.12
CA VAL A 68 -0.52 -10.42 -1.30
C VAL A 68 0.91 -10.79 -0.87
N LYS A 69 1.32 -12.01 -1.19
CA LYS A 69 2.59 -12.60 -0.74
C LYS A 69 3.69 -12.59 -1.80
N ALA A 70 3.33 -12.50 -3.07
CA ALA A 70 4.24 -12.53 -4.23
C ALA A 70 4.26 -11.18 -4.96
N GLY A 71 5.14 -11.04 -5.95
CA GLY A 71 5.30 -9.82 -6.75
C GLY A 71 6.29 -8.78 -6.18
N PRO A 72 6.29 -7.55 -6.74
CA PRO A 72 7.16 -6.46 -6.30
C PRO A 72 7.03 -6.15 -4.81
N SER A 73 8.15 -5.83 -4.15
CA SER A 73 8.20 -5.60 -2.70
C SER A 73 7.26 -4.49 -2.21
N TRP A 74 7.02 -3.48 -3.04
CA TRP A 74 6.13 -2.35 -2.74
C TRP A 74 4.64 -2.70 -2.89
N LEU A 75 4.30 -3.78 -3.62
CA LEU A 75 2.93 -4.30 -3.74
C LEU A 75 2.63 -5.43 -2.75
N LYS A 76 3.63 -6.12 -2.20
CA LYS A 76 3.43 -7.12 -1.14
C LYS A 76 2.82 -6.50 0.13
N GLY A 77 1.92 -7.24 0.77
CA GLY A 77 1.28 -6.84 2.02
C GLY A 77 -0.19 -7.26 2.11
N ILE A 78 -0.83 -6.82 3.19
CA ILE A 78 -2.28 -6.82 3.32
C ILE A 78 -2.80 -5.52 2.68
N TRP A 79 -3.66 -5.69 1.68
CA TRP A 79 -4.46 -4.66 1.04
C TRP A 79 -5.86 -4.65 1.62
#